data_AF-A0A9D9N5J2-F1
#
_entry.id   AF-A0A9D9N5J2-F1
#
_cell.length_a   1.000
_cell.length_b   1.000
_cell.length_c   1.000
_cell.angle_alpha   90.00
_cell.angle_beta   90.00
_cell.angle_gamma   90.00
#
_symmetry.space_group_name_H-M   'P 1'
#
loop_
_entity.id
_entity.type
_entity.pdbx_description
1 polymer ?
#
loop_
_entity_poly.entity_id
_entity_poly.type
_entity_poly.pdbx_seq_one_letter_code
_entity_poly.pdbx_strand_id
1 'polypeptide(L)'
;MMYLVLTAMLALNVSADILNGFSMVDKSLRTTIKASDVRSSALYDDFQYLYSQNPVKVKEWLDKANMVKVKSDSLYNYIQNFKYEMVRLSDGDKTDPNLEVIQGASDTNAPGLYGLQRGNAGKLKAAISEYREFMMDVVSADTAKKEMYNLIFATDEGKTTSGETISWENSIFESMPLSAVVAILTKFQSDIRSAEAETVMYLKAQTDAMDFRVNKIEALVLPTSNYVIRGDKYSAQIVLSAVDSTKIPEVFVNGNKLDSTVYSLTCNSVGTFTYSGALRMMGNDGIPREYPFESEYIVGEPSVTISNVDMNVVYRGIDNNFSISVPGVASENVTVRADGADVVKKGAGYIIRPKRDGSIKIHVFAKMNGKDVAMGSTEYRVKYLPDPKAFLQYVDQNGMPRTIQDGRLGRRFLKDGKTTLIASYGEDELLKANFKITSFSMVTVMGSADSNGPKLSPAQLAQLDRLEGGDFVTFKNIRAVGPDGKTRNLGLIQVQL
;
A
#
# COMPACT_ATOMS: atom_id res chain seq x y z
N MET A 1 -97.56 -20.54 20.43
CA MET A 1 -96.71 -19.99 19.34
C MET A 1 -95.83 -18.83 19.78
N MET A 2 -96.32 -17.81 20.51
CA MET A 2 -95.51 -16.67 20.96
C MET A 2 -94.29 -17.08 21.81
N TYR A 3 -94.43 -18.04 22.72
CA TYR A 3 -93.33 -18.53 23.57
C TYR A 3 -92.20 -19.20 22.77
N LEU A 4 -92.51 -19.98 21.73
CA LEU A 4 -91.51 -20.59 20.85
C LEU A 4 -90.76 -19.56 20.01
N VAL A 5 -91.44 -18.51 19.54
CA VAL A 5 -90.80 -17.39 18.81
C VAL A 5 -89.89 -16.58 19.74
N LEU A 6 -90.31 -16.35 20.99
CA LEU A 6 -89.51 -15.61 21.97
C LEU A 6 -88.30 -16.41 22.46
N THR A 7 -88.44 -17.72 22.68
CA THR A 7 -87.32 -18.61 23.00
C THR A 7 -86.37 -18.79 21.81
N ALA A 8 -86.89 -18.84 20.57
CA ALA A 8 -86.06 -18.84 19.36
C ALA A 8 -85.31 -17.51 19.17
N MET A 9 -85.95 -16.36 19.44
CA MET A 9 -85.28 -15.04 19.42
C MET A 9 -84.22 -14.90 20.52
N LEU A 10 -84.45 -15.44 21.72
CA LEU A 10 -83.46 -15.52 22.79
C LEU A 10 -82.28 -16.44 22.44
N ALA A 11 -82.55 -17.55 21.73
CA ALA A 11 -81.52 -18.48 21.26
C ALA A 11 -80.73 -17.95 20.04
N LEU A 12 -81.32 -17.04 19.25
CA LEU A 12 -80.67 -16.34 18.14
C LEU A 12 -79.79 -15.16 18.59
N ASN A 13 -79.99 -14.65 19.81
CA ASN A 13 -79.18 -13.58 20.36
C ASN A 13 -77.90 -14.15 20.99
N VAL A 14 -76.75 -13.65 20.53
CA VAL A 14 -75.45 -13.99 21.10
C VAL A 14 -75.34 -13.48 22.54
N SER A 15 -74.80 -14.30 23.43
CA SER A 15 -74.59 -13.94 24.85
C SER A 15 -73.80 -12.64 24.98
N ALA A 16 -74.26 -11.75 25.87
CA ALA A 16 -73.59 -10.47 26.17
C ALA A 16 -72.13 -10.66 26.61
N ASP A 17 -71.82 -11.75 27.31
CA ASP A 17 -70.45 -12.07 27.75
C ASP A 17 -69.52 -12.39 26.57
N ILE A 18 -70.04 -13.07 25.53
CA ILE A 18 -69.29 -13.40 24.31
C ILE A 18 -68.98 -12.12 23.52
N LEU A 19 -69.96 -11.22 23.40
CA LEU A 19 -69.79 -9.93 22.72
C LEU A 19 -68.78 -9.03 23.46
N ASN A 20 -68.80 -9.04 24.78
CA ASN A 20 -67.81 -8.36 25.60
C ASN A 20 -66.41 -8.95 25.39
N GLY A 21 -66.29 -10.29 25.26
CA GLY A 21 -65.05 -10.96 24.88
C GLY A 21 -64.47 -10.44 23.57
N PHE A 22 -65.28 -10.28 22.51
CA PHE A 22 -64.83 -9.70 21.24
C PHE A 22 -64.39 -8.25 21.37
N SER A 23 -65.11 -7.45 22.16
CA SER A 23 -64.72 -6.05 22.44
C SER A 23 -63.37 -5.97 23.18
N MET A 24 -63.12 -6.86 24.13
CA MET A 24 -61.83 -6.95 24.82
C MET A 24 -60.68 -7.32 23.88
N VAL A 25 -60.90 -8.28 22.98
CA VAL A 25 -59.91 -8.66 21.95
C VAL A 25 -59.64 -7.48 21.01
N ASP A 26 -60.68 -6.81 20.53
CA ASP A 26 -60.55 -5.62 19.68
C ASP A 26 -59.72 -4.51 20.37
N LYS A 27 -60.03 -4.21 21.64
CA LYS A 27 -59.28 -3.23 22.44
C LYS A 27 -57.81 -3.61 22.61
N SER A 28 -57.53 -4.89 22.85
CA SER A 28 -56.17 -5.41 22.95
C SER A 28 -55.42 -5.23 21.62
N LEU A 29 -56.04 -5.61 20.49
CA LEU A 29 -55.46 -5.46 19.16
C LEU A 29 -55.19 -3.99 18.80
N ARG A 30 -56.08 -3.06 19.16
CA ARG A 30 -55.83 -1.61 19.00
C ARG A 30 -54.63 -1.12 19.81
N THR A 31 -54.43 -1.68 21.00
CA THR A 31 -53.26 -1.36 21.82
C THR A 31 -51.99 -1.86 21.14
N THR A 32 -52.02 -3.07 20.57
CA THR A 32 -50.91 -3.61 19.76
C THR A 32 -50.63 -2.75 18.53
N ILE A 33 -51.67 -2.32 17.80
CA ILE A 33 -51.53 -1.40 16.65
C ILE A 33 -50.80 -0.12 17.07
N LYS A 34 -51.25 0.54 18.15
CA LYS A 34 -50.60 1.76 18.65
C LYS A 34 -49.13 1.52 19.01
N ALA A 35 -48.81 0.38 19.62
CA ALA A 35 -47.43 0.02 19.94
C ALA A 35 -46.59 -0.22 18.68
N SER A 36 -47.16 -0.91 17.68
CA SER A 36 -46.52 -1.15 16.38
C SER A 36 -46.31 0.14 15.59
N ASP A 37 -47.22 1.12 15.68
CA ASP A 37 -47.07 2.44 15.05
C ASP A 37 -45.91 3.23 15.66
N VAL A 38 -45.78 3.21 17.00
CA VAL A 38 -44.63 3.83 17.70
C VAL A 38 -43.33 3.17 17.28
N ARG A 39 -43.29 1.83 17.25
CA ARG A 39 -42.11 1.07 16.81
C ARG A 39 -41.75 1.36 15.36
N SER A 40 -42.74 1.37 14.46
CA SER A 40 -42.52 1.62 13.04
C SER A 40 -42.01 3.04 12.82
N SER A 41 -42.55 4.03 13.52
CA SER A 41 -42.08 5.42 13.45
C SER A 41 -40.59 5.53 13.81
N ALA A 42 -40.17 4.91 14.92
CA ALA A 42 -38.76 4.88 15.31
C ALA A 42 -37.88 4.17 14.26
N LEU A 43 -38.37 3.10 13.64
CA LEU A 43 -37.64 2.41 12.57
C LEU A 43 -37.43 3.30 11.33
N TYR A 44 -38.45 4.06 10.92
CA TYR A 44 -38.31 5.01 9.80
C TYR A 44 -37.36 6.16 10.14
N ASP A 45 -37.40 6.68 11.37
CA ASP A 45 -36.48 7.73 11.83
C ASP A 45 -35.02 7.25 11.80
N ASP A 46 -34.76 6.03 12.30
CA ASP A 46 -33.46 5.38 12.20
C ASP A 46 -33.01 5.18 10.74
N PHE A 47 -33.93 4.77 9.87
CA PHE A 47 -33.63 4.55 8.45
C PHE A 47 -33.29 5.86 7.74
N GLN A 48 -34.02 6.93 8.06
CA GLN A 48 -33.77 8.29 7.56
C GLN A 48 -32.43 8.83 8.07
N TYR A 49 -32.06 8.54 9.31
CA TYR A 49 -30.74 8.85 9.84
C TYR A 49 -29.64 8.14 9.05
N LEU A 50 -29.77 6.84 8.76
CA LEU A 50 -28.80 6.12 7.92
C LEU A 50 -28.70 6.73 6.52
N TYR A 51 -29.81 7.17 5.94
CA TYR A 51 -29.81 7.87 4.65
C TYR A 51 -29.03 9.18 4.71
N SER A 52 -29.11 9.94 5.81
CA SER A 52 -28.32 11.16 5.98
C SER A 52 -26.80 10.91 6.00
N GLN A 53 -26.38 9.73 6.47
CA GLN A 53 -24.97 9.34 6.53
C GLN A 53 -24.44 8.80 5.21
N ASN A 54 -25.25 8.01 4.49
CA ASN A 54 -24.86 7.41 3.22
C ASN A 54 -26.03 7.35 2.22
N PRO A 55 -26.34 8.46 1.53
CA PRO A 55 -27.47 8.52 0.60
C PRO A 55 -27.36 7.53 -0.55
N VAL A 56 -26.15 7.34 -1.10
CA VAL A 56 -25.90 6.49 -2.27
C VAL A 56 -26.28 5.03 -1.98
N LYS A 57 -25.89 4.53 -0.80
CA LYS A 57 -26.12 3.15 -0.38
C LYS A 57 -27.57 2.91 0.08
N VAL A 58 -28.15 3.88 0.77
CA VAL A 58 -29.41 3.68 1.51
C VAL A 58 -30.64 4.04 0.67
N LYS A 59 -30.50 4.89 -0.36
CA LYS A 59 -31.64 5.43 -1.14
C LYS A 59 -32.62 4.36 -1.61
N GLU A 60 -32.14 3.34 -2.30
CA GLU A 60 -32.98 2.30 -2.90
C GLU A 60 -33.85 1.59 -1.84
N TRP A 61 -33.23 1.27 -0.70
CA TRP A 61 -33.89 0.55 0.38
C TRP A 61 -34.90 1.44 1.13
N LEU A 62 -34.58 2.72 1.32
CA LEU A 62 -35.49 3.69 1.91
C LEU A 62 -36.69 3.96 0.99
N ASP A 63 -36.47 4.07 -0.32
CA ASP A 63 -37.55 4.25 -1.30
C ASP A 63 -38.52 3.04 -1.25
N LYS A 64 -37.98 1.80 -1.17
CA LYS A 64 -38.79 0.59 -0.95
C LYS A 64 -39.54 0.61 0.38
N ALA A 65 -38.91 1.01 1.48
CA ALA A 65 -39.55 1.11 2.79
C ALA A 65 -40.69 2.14 2.80
N ASN A 66 -40.51 3.28 2.14
CA ASN A 66 -41.57 4.28 1.96
C ASN A 66 -42.74 3.76 1.13
N MET A 67 -42.48 2.94 0.10
CA MET A 67 -43.55 2.27 -0.64
C MET A 67 -44.34 1.30 0.24
N VAL A 68 -43.66 0.56 1.12
CA VAL A 68 -44.32 -0.31 2.12
C VAL A 68 -45.23 0.52 3.01
N LYS A 69 -44.74 1.61 3.59
CA LYS A 69 -45.55 2.54 4.40
C LYS A 69 -46.85 2.95 3.72
N VAL A 70 -46.74 3.45 2.48
CA VAL A 70 -47.89 3.94 1.71
C VAL A 70 -48.90 2.83 1.45
N LYS A 71 -48.44 1.63 1.10
CA LYS A 71 -49.32 0.47 0.86
C LYS A 71 -49.98 -0.04 2.15
N SER A 72 -49.23 -0.09 3.25
CA SER A 72 -49.73 -0.47 4.57
C SER A 72 -50.79 0.52 5.07
N ASP A 73 -50.51 1.82 4.99
CA ASP A 73 -51.45 2.89 5.35
C ASP A 73 -52.73 2.84 4.51
N SER A 74 -52.58 2.61 3.19
CA SER A 74 -53.72 2.52 2.28
C SER A 74 -54.66 1.36 2.67
N LEU A 75 -54.13 0.16 2.90
CA LEU A 75 -54.96 -0.99 3.28
C LEU A 75 -55.52 -0.85 4.69
N TYR A 76 -54.73 -0.36 5.65
CA TYR A 76 -55.17 -0.10 7.02
C TYR A 76 -56.37 0.86 7.05
N ASN A 77 -56.28 1.98 6.32
CA ASN A 77 -57.33 2.99 6.24
C ASN A 77 -58.55 2.48 5.48
N TYR A 78 -58.35 1.68 4.43
CA TYR A 78 -59.44 1.02 3.72
C TYR A 78 -60.23 0.08 4.66
N ILE A 79 -59.53 -0.72 5.47
CA ILE A 79 -60.18 -1.60 6.47
C ILE A 79 -60.88 -0.76 7.54
N GLN A 80 -60.30 0.36 7.98
CA GLN A 80 -60.94 1.24 8.97
C GLN A 80 -62.26 1.80 8.44
N ASN A 81 -62.27 2.28 7.19
CA ASN A 81 -63.48 2.77 6.54
C ASN A 81 -64.50 1.65 6.31
N PHE A 82 -64.03 0.45 5.94
CA PHE A 82 -64.88 -0.73 5.79
C PHE A 82 -65.61 -1.07 7.10
N LYS A 83 -64.89 -1.07 8.23
CA LYS A 83 -65.48 -1.29 9.57
C LYS A 83 -66.50 -0.20 9.90
N TYR A 84 -66.18 1.06 9.63
CA TYR A 84 -67.06 2.20 9.92
C TYR A 84 -68.39 2.10 9.16
N GLU A 85 -68.34 1.92 7.84
CA GLU A 85 -69.54 1.80 7.01
C GLU A 85 -70.40 0.59 7.38
N MET A 86 -69.76 -0.52 7.78
CA MET A 86 -70.47 -1.70 8.27
C MET A 86 -71.18 -1.44 9.60
N VAL A 87 -70.51 -0.81 10.57
CA VAL A 87 -71.12 -0.47 11.87
C VAL A 87 -72.23 0.57 11.72
N ARG A 88 -72.07 1.52 10.78
CA ARG A 88 -73.08 2.54 10.47
C ARG A 88 -74.41 1.98 9.99
N LEU A 89 -74.39 0.82 9.32
CA LEU A 89 -75.64 0.15 8.92
C LEU A 89 -76.45 -0.38 10.10
N SER A 90 -75.82 -0.65 11.24
CA SER A 90 -76.47 -1.11 12.45
C SER A 90 -76.78 0.05 13.41
N ASP A 91 -75.79 0.90 13.69
CA ASP A 91 -75.86 1.94 14.72
C ASP A 91 -76.48 3.27 14.21
N GLY A 92 -76.57 3.45 12.89
CA GLY A 92 -77.12 4.66 12.26
C GLY A 92 -76.34 5.93 12.64
N ASP A 93 -77.05 7.00 13.00
CA ASP A 93 -76.43 8.28 13.39
C ASP A 93 -75.70 8.23 14.74
N LYS A 94 -75.82 7.11 15.48
CA LYS A 94 -75.16 6.93 16.78
C LYS A 94 -73.81 6.20 16.67
N THR A 95 -73.33 5.92 15.47
CA THR A 95 -72.04 5.27 15.25
C THR A 95 -70.90 6.10 15.83
N ASP A 96 -70.11 5.47 16.70
CA ASP A 96 -68.87 6.05 17.20
C ASP A 96 -67.83 6.13 16.06
N PRO A 97 -67.29 7.32 15.73
CA PRO A 97 -66.24 7.47 14.72
C PRO A 97 -65.00 6.61 14.97
N ASN A 98 -64.68 6.34 16.24
CA ASN A 98 -63.51 5.53 16.62
C ASN A 98 -63.84 4.04 16.74
N LEU A 99 -65.12 3.67 16.68
CA LEU A 99 -65.60 2.29 16.84
C LEU A 99 -65.15 1.67 18.17
N GLU A 100 -65.03 2.45 19.25
CA GLU A 100 -64.75 1.95 20.61
C GLU A 100 -65.99 1.34 21.24
N VAL A 101 -67.16 1.87 20.89
CA VAL A 101 -68.47 1.35 21.32
C VAL A 101 -69.31 1.02 20.09
N ILE A 102 -69.79 -0.23 20.01
CA ILE A 102 -70.68 -0.73 18.95
C ILE A 102 -72.01 -1.08 19.62
N GLN A 103 -73.08 -0.35 19.31
CA GLN A 103 -74.39 -0.57 19.95
C GLN A 103 -75.06 -1.84 19.42
N GLY A 104 -74.98 -2.05 18.10
CA GLY A 104 -75.43 -3.24 17.39
C GLY A 104 -74.43 -4.40 17.44
N ALA A 105 -73.69 -4.59 18.53
CA ALA A 105 -72.64 -5.60 18.63
C ALA A 105 -73.12 -7.03 18.29
N SER A 106 -74.38 -7.35 18.60
CA SER A 106 -75.02 -8.64 18.30
C SER A 106 -75.66 -8.72 16.92
N ASP A 107 -75.62 -7.66 16.10
CA ASP A 107 -76.23 -7.64 14.77
C ASP A 107 -75.47 -8.58 13.83
N THR A 108 -76.18 -9.59 13.33
CA THR A 108 -75.66 -10.59 12.39
C THR A 108 -76.02 -10.30 10.94
N ASN A 109 -76.89 -9.31 10.69
CA ASN A 109 -77.35 -8.94 9.35
C ASN A 109 -76.44 -7.88 8.72
N ALA A 110 -75.98 -6.89 9.49
CA ALA A 110 -75.15 -5.80 8.97
C ALA A 110 -73.88 -6.28 8.24
N PRO A 111 -73.10 -7.25 8.77
CA PRO A 111 -71.94 -7.80 8.06
C PRO A 111 -72.29 -8.48 6.74
N GLY A 112 -73.35 -9.30 6.71
CA GLY A 112 -73.80 -10.00 5.50
C GLY A 112 -74.33 -9.03 4.43
N LEU A 113 -75.08 -8.01 4.84
CA LEU A 113 -75.60 -6.97 3.95
C LEU A 113 -74.47 -6.16 3.30
N TYR A 114 -73.51 -5.69 4.11
CA TYR A 114 -72.42 -4.85 3.61
C TYR A 114 -71.36 -5.65 2.85
N GLY A 115 -70.94 -6.78 3.41
CA GLY A 115 -69.88 -7.61 2.86
C GLY A 115 -70.34 -8.40 1.64
N LEU A 116 -71.42 -9.17 1.79
CA LEU A 116 -71.84 -10.16 0.79
C LEU A 116 -72.81 -9.55 -0.22
N GLN A 117 -73.95 -9.02 0.23
CA GLN A 117 -75.01 -8.54 -0.67
C GLN A 117 -74.58 -7.31 -1.48
N ARG A 118 -73.80 -6.38 -0.90
CA ARG A 118 -73.22 -5.24 -1.62
C ARG A 118 -71.88 -5.57 -2.30
N GLY A 119 -71.34 -6.78 -2.12
CA GLY A 119 -70.10 -7.25 -2.76
C GLY A 119 -68.81 -6.60 -2.25
N ASN A 120 -68.82 -5.90 -1.12
CA ASN A 120 -67.61 -5.24 -0.61
C ASN A 120 -66.59 -6.25 -0.04
N ALA A 121 -67.03 -7.43 0.41
CA ALA A 121 -66.13 -8.47 0.92
C ALA A 121 -65.14 -8.96 -0.17
N GLY A 122 -65.59 -9.11 -1.41
CA GLY A 122 -64.71 -9.46 -2.54
C GLY A 122 -63.67 -8.38 -2.84
N LYS A 123 -64.03 -7.09 -2.72
CA LYS A 123 -63.08 -5.97 -2.86
C LYS A 123 -62.06 -5.96 -1.74
N LEU A 124 -62.47 -6.24 -0.51
CA LEU A 124 -61.56 -6.36 0.63
C LEU A 124 -60.59 -7.53 0.44
N LYS A 125 -61.07 -8.69 0.02
CA LYS A 125 -60.23 -9.85 -0.28
C LYS A 125 -59.19 -9.55 -1.36
N ALA A 126 -59.61 -8.87 -2.44
CA ALA A 126 -58.70 -8.43 -3.49
C ALA A 126 -57.62 -7.48 -2.94
N ALA A 127 -58.01 -6.47 -2.15
CA ALA A 127 -57.06 -5.54 -1.54
C ALA A 127 -56.06 -6.22 -0.59
N ILE A 128 -56.49 -7.22 0.19
CA ILE A 128 -55.60 -8.04 1.04
C ILE A 128 -54.65 -8.87 0.18
N SER A 129 -55.15 -9.46 -0.91
CA SER A 129 -54.34 -10.28 -1.83
C SER A 129 -53.28 -9.46 -2.55
N GLU A 130 -53.64 -8.27 -3.05
CA GLU A 130 -52.70 -7.33 -3.68
C GLU A 130 -51.60 -6.89 -2.70
N TYR A 131 -51.97 -6.60 -1.44
CA TYR A 131 -51.00 -6.25 -0.41
C TYR A 131 -50.06 -7.42 -0.09
N ARG A 132 -50.60 -8.65 0.02
CA ARG A 132 -49.80 -9.87 0.24
C ARG A 132 -48.77 -10.06 -0.87
N GLU A 133 -49.20 -9.98 -2.13
CA GLU A 133 -48.31 -10.13 -3.29
C GLU A 133 -47.22 -9.06 -3.31
N PHE A 134 -47.58 -7.81 -3.04
CA PHE A 134 -46.62 -6.71 -2.90
C PHE A 134 -45.59 -6.98 -1.80
N MET A 135 -46.01 -7.41 -0.61
CA MET A 135 -45.08 -7.70 0.49
C MET A 135 -44.13 -8.85 0.15
N MET A 136 -44.62 -9.89 -0.53
CA MET A 136 -43.80 -11.02 -1.00
C MET A 136 -42.77 -10.63 -2.06
N ASP A 137 -43.08 -9.64 -2.91
CA ASP A 137 -42.16 -9.10 -3.90
C ASP A 137 -41.03 -8.27 -3.24
N VAL A 138 -41.39 -7.43 -2.26
CA VAL A 138 -40.42 -6.62 -1.51
C VAL A 138 -39.38 -7.49 -0.80
N VAL A 139 -39.78 -8.66 -0.28
CA VAL A 139 -38.88 -9.64 0.36
C VAL A 139 -38.47 -10.78 -0.59
N SER A 140 -38.35 -10.49 -1.89
CA SER A 140 -38.13 -11.50 -2.92
C SER A 140 -36.96 -12.46 -2.67
N ALA A 141 -35.92 -12.01 -1.96
CA ALA A 141 -34.73 -12.80 -1.64
C ALA A 141 -34.83 -13.63 -0.34
N ASP A 142 -35.86 -13.43 0.50
CA ASP A 142 -36.04 -14.13 1.78
C ASP A 142 -37.25 -15.07 1.71
N THR A 143 -36.97 -16.37 1.51
CA THR A 143 -38.01 -17.40 1.36
C THR A 143 -38.85 -17.59 2.61
N ALA A 144 -38.28 -17.39 3.80
CA ALA A 144 -39.00 -17.54 5.06
C ALA A 144 -40.00 -16.39 5.25
N LYS A 145 -39.60 -15.15 4.94
CA LYS A 145 -40.51 -13.99 5.03
C LYS A 145 -41.63 -14.04 3.98
N LYS A 146 -41.35 -14.54 2.77
CA LYS A 146 -42.41 -14.80 1.78
C LYS A 146 -43.48 -15.74 2.33
N GLU A 147 -43.08 -16.87 2.90
CA GLU A 147 -44.02 -17.84 3.45
C GLU A 147 -44.80 -17.26 4.63
N MET A 148 -44.13 -16.48 5.49
CA MET A 148 -44.79 -15.77 6.59
C MET A 148 -45.90 -14.83 6.09
N TYR A 149 -45.64 -13.99 5.09
CA TYR A 149 -46.66 -13.08 4.53
C TYR A 149 -47.75 -13.82 3.78
N ASN A 150 -47.42 -14.94 3.14
CA ASN A 150 -48.40 -15.81 2.49
C ASN A 150 -49.45 -16.32 3.50
N LEU A 151 -48.99 -16.76 4.68
CA LEU A 151 -49.83 -17.30 5.74
C LEU A 151 -50.62 -16.22 6.50
N ILE A 152 -50.00 -15.08 6.83
CA ILE A 152 -50.64 -14.01 7.62
C ILE A 152 -51.82 -13.38 6.86
N PHE A 153 -51.67 -13.17 5.56
CA PHE A 153 -52.67 -12.56 4.69
C PHE A 153 -53.40 -13.59 3.82
N ALA A 154 -53.41 -14.86 4.25
CA ALA A 154 -54.16 -15.90 3.57
C ALA A 154 -55.67 -15.59 3.61
N THR A 155 -56.29 -15.68 2.43
CA THR A 155 -57.74 -15.54 2.26
C THR A 155 -58.34 -16.84 1.73
N ASP A 156 -57.92 -17.95 2.33
CA ASP A 156 -58.32 -19.29 1.94
C ASP A 156 -59.78 -19.59 2.31
N GLU A 157 -60.33 -20.64 1.71
CA GLU A 157 -61.70 -21.09 2.00
C GLU A 157 -61.84 -21.50 3.48
N GLY A 158 -62.95 -21.08 4.09
CA GLY A 158 -63.31 -21.43 5.46
C GLY A 158 -64.14 -22.71 5.53
N LYS A 159 -64.52 -23.09 6.75
CA LYS A 159 -65.48 -24.18 6.99
C LYS A 159 -66.64 -23.73 7.86
N THR A 160 -67.84 -24.18 7.55
CA THR A 160 -69.02 -24.02 8.42
C THR A 160 -68.91 -24.90 9.67
N THR A 161 -69.79 -24.68 10.65
CA THR A 161 -69.92 -25.56 11.84
C THR A 161 -70.30 -27.00 11.47
N SER A 162 -70.92 -27.22 10.31
CA SER A 162 -71.23 -28.54 9.75
C SER A 162 -70.07 -29.16 8.94
N GLY A 163 -68.96 -28.43 8.77
CA GLY A 163 -67.76 -28.91 8.08
C GLY A 163 -67.73 -28.69 6.57
N GLU A 164 -68.71 -27.96 6.01
CA GLU A 164 -68.76 -27.61 4.58
C GLU A 164 -67.80 -26.49 4.25
N THR A 165 -67.12 -26.59 3.11
CA THR A 165 -66.21 -25.56 2.62
C THR A 165 -67.00 -24.36 2.12
N ILE A 166 -66.65 -23.16 2.60
CA ILE A 166 -67.26 -21.89 2.22
C ILE A 166 -66.20 -20.89 1.78
N SER A 167 -66.58 -19.95 0.93
CA SER A 167 -65.66 -18.86 0.55
C SER A 167 -65.20 -18.09 1.79
N TRP A 168 -63.99 -17.51 1.70
CA TRP A 168 -63.44 -16.65 2.75
C TRP A 168 -64.43 -15.55 3.16
N GLU A 169 -65.06 -14.93 2.17
CA GLU A 169 -66.08 -13.90 2.35
C GLU A 169 -67.24 -14.39 3.21
N ASN A 170 -67.83 -15.55 2.88
CA ASN A 170 -68.94 -16.12 3.65
C ASN A 170 -68.48 -16.50 5.06
N SER A 171 -67.25 -17.02 5.22
CA SER A 171 -66.74 -17.43 6.53
C SER A 171 -66.58 -16.30 7.55
N ILE A 172 -66.43 -15.06 7.09
CA ILE A 172 -66.25 -13.88 7.93
C ILE A 172 -67.54 -13.06 8.06
N PHE A 173 -68.37 -12.99 7.00
CA PHE A 173 -69.49 -12.05 6.94
C PHE A 173 -70.87 -12.71 7.02
N GLU A 174 -71.00 -14.03 6.85
CA GLU A 174 -72.28 -14.72 6.92
C GLU A 174 -72.67 -15.05 8.36
N SER A 175 -73.79 -14.49 8.83
CA SER A 175 -74.36 -14.75 10.17
C SER A 175 -73.40 -14.53 11.36
N MET A 176 -72.29 -13.81 11.14
CA MET A 176 -71.32 -13.45 12.17
C MET A 176 -71.77 -12.17 12.89
N PRO A 177 -71.66 -12.10 14.24
CA PRO A 177 -71.95 -10.87 14.97
C PRO A 177 -71.02 -9.74 14.56
N LEU A 178 -71.58 -8.52 14.43
CA LEU A 178 -70.84 -7.33 14.02
C LEU A 178 -69.56 -7.09 14.85
N SER A 179 -69.60 -7.30 16.17
CA SER A 179 -68.43 -7.16 17.04
C SER A 179 -67.31 -8.15 16.72
N ALA A 180 -67.65 -9.38 16.33
CA ALA A 180 -66.69 -10.41 15.94
C ALA A 180 -66.01 -10.05 14.61
N VAL A 181 -66.79 -9.60 13.62
CA VAL A 181 -66.27 -9.16 12.33
C VAL A 181 -65.34 -7.95 12.49
N VAL A 182 -65.73 -6.97 13.31
CA VAL A 182 -64.86 -5.82 13.63
C VAL A 182 -63.55 -6.28 14.25
N ALA A 183 -63.57 -7.22 15.21
CA ALA A 183 -62.36 -7.74 15.83
C ALA A 183 -61.44 -8.46 14.82
N ILE A 184 -62.00 -9.26 13.90
CA ILE A 184 -61.24 -9.91 12.81
C ILE A 184 -60.58 -8.86 11.90
N LEU A 185 -61.31 -7.82 11.53
CA LEU A 185 -60.77 -6.74 10.70
C LEU A 185 -59.69 -5.93 11.43
N THR A 186 -59.84 -5.71 12.73
CA THR A 186 -58.78 -5.12 13.58
C THR A 186 -57.55 -6.04 13.68
N LYS A 187 -57.73 -7.36 13.66
CA LYS A 187 -56.61 -8.31 13.59
C LYS A 187 -55.82 -8.12 12.30
N PHE A 188 -56.49 -8.00 11.14
CA PHE A 188 -55.81 -7.67 9.88
C PHE A 188 -55.08 -6.33 9.94
N GLN A 189 -55.66 -5.30 10.55
CA GLN A 189 -54.98 -4.01 10.78
C GLN A 189 -53.72 -4.16 11.64
N SER A 190 -53.76 -4.99 12.69
CA SER A 190 -52.59 -5.31 13.53
C SER A 190 -51.51 -6.06 12.75
N ASP A 191 -51.90 -7.01 11.91
CA ASP A 191 -50.99 -7.76 11.06
C ASP A 191 -50.31 -6.86 10.03
N ILE A 192 -51.05 -5.92 9.43
CA ILE A 192 -50.50 -4.93 8.49
C ILE A 192 -49.39 -4.12 9.15
N ARG A 193 -49.62 -3.58 10.35
CA ARG A 193 -48.60 -2.80 11.08
C ARG A 193 -47.40 -3.63 11.52
N SER A 194 -47.65 -4.88 11.91
CA SER A 194 -46.56 -5.78 12.29
C SER A 194 -45.72 -6.20 11.08
N ALA A 195 -46.37 -6.48 9.95
CA ALA A 195 -45.72 -6.82 8.69
C ALA A 195 -44.91 -5.65 8.11
N GLU A 196 -45.44 -4.43 8.20
CA GLU A 196 -44.75 -3.19 7.87
C GLU A 196 -43.45 -3.07 8.67
N ALA A 197 -43.54 -3.11 10.01
CA ALA A 197 -42.38 -2.99 10.89
C ALA A 197 -41.29 -4.04 10.57
N GLU A 198 -41.70 -5.29 10.38
CA GLU A 198 -40.78 -6.40 10.07
C GLU A 198 -40.13 -6.26 8.69
N THR A 199 -40.88 -5.80 7.68
CA THR A 199 -40.33 -5.54 6.34
C THR A 199 -39.35 -4.38 6.36
N VAL A 200 -39.67 -3.29 7.06
CA VAL A 200 -38.77 -2.15 7.20
C VAL A 200 -37.48 -2.55 7.91
N MET A 201 -37.56 -3.38 8.96
CA MET A 201 -36.37 -3.95 9.61
C MET A 201 -35.53 -4.81 8.66
N TYR A 202 -36.19 -5.64 7.82
CA TYR A 202 -35.50 -6.43 6.81
C TYR A 202 -34.79 -5.55 5.78
N LEU A 203 -35.47 -4.55 5.20
CA LEU A 203 -34.88 -3.63 4.22
C LEU A 203 -33.72 -2.83 4.82
N LYS A 204 -33.82 -2.43 6.08
CA LYS A 204 -32.72 -1.81 6.83
C LYS A 204 -31.53 -2.78 6.97
N ALA A 205 -31.77 -4.05 7.31
CA ALA A 205 -30.68 -5.04 7.40
C ALA A 205 -30.00 -5.27 6.03
N GLN A 206 -30.74 -5.16 4.92
CA GLN A 206 -30.16 -5.27 3.58
C GLN A 206 -29.20 -4.13 3.22
N THR A 207 -29.29 -2.96 3.87
CA THR A 207 -28.28 -1.92 3.64
C THR A 207 -26.91 -2.42 4.06
N ASP A 208 -26.79 -3.17 5.14
CA ASP A 208 -25.49 -3.57 5.69
C ASP A 208 -25.01 -4.94 5.20
N ALA A 209 -25.88 -5.71 4.53
CA ALA A 209 -25.57 -7.05 4.04
C ALA A 209 -24.37 -7.08 3.06
N MET A 210 -24.17 -6.02 2.28
CA MET A 210 -23.07 -5.92 1.30
C MET A 210 -21.74 -5.43 1.89
N ASP A 211 -21.70 -4.97 3.15
CA ASP A 211 -20.48 -4.40 3.73
C ASP A 211 -19.53 -5.50 4.23
N PHE A 212 -18.25 -5.37 3.88
CA PHE A 212 -17.22 -6.17 4.52
C PHE A 212 -17.18 -5.84 6.02
N ARG A 213 -17.17 -6.87 6.87
CA ARG A 213 -17.09 -6.66 8.31
C ARG A 213 -15.71 -6.17 8.67
N VAL A 214 -15.61 -4.95 9.17
CA VAL A 214 -14.35 -4.41 9.69
C VAL A 214 -14.23 -4.82 11.15
N ASN A 215 -13.20 -5.59 11.48
CA ASN A 215 -12.89 -5.95 12.87
C ASN A 215 -11.49 -5.51 13.32
N LYS A 216 -10.62 -5.14 12.38
CA LYS A 216 -9.28 -4.63 12.65
C LYS A 216 -9.07 -3.34 11.86
N ILE A 217 -8.72 -2.29 12.59
CA ILE A 217 -8.39 -0.97 12.03
C ILE A 217 -6.96 -0.64 12.44
N GLU A 218 -6.11 -0.37 11.47
CA GLU A 218 -4.71 -0.01 11.71
C GLU A 218 -4.25 1.08 10.75
N ALA A 219 -3.36 1.95 11.20
CA ALA A 219 -2.74 2.95 10.33
C ALA A 219 -1.56 2.32 9.60
N LEU A 220 -1.51 2.48 8.27
CA LEU A 220 -0.40 2.07 7.43
C LEU A 220 0.29 3.30 6.86
N VAL A 221 1.62 3.24 6.78
CA VAL A 221 2.45 4.27 6.16
C VAL A 221 2.98 3.71 4.84
N LEU A 222 2.66 4.38 3.74
CA LEU A 222 3.06 4.03 2.38
C LEU A 222 4.09 5.06 1.89
N PRO A 223 5.40 4.83 2.12
CA PRO A 223 6.45 5.73 1.65
C PRO A 223 6.62 5.63 0.13
N THR A 224 6.93 6.76 -0.52
CA THR A 224 7.34 6.75 -1.95
C THR A 224 8.69 6.05 -2.13
N SER A 225 9.59 6.16 -1.14
CA SER A 225 10.84 5.40 -1.06
C SER A 225 11.22 5.18 0.39
N ASN A 226 11.69 3.97 0.71
CA ASN A 226 12.24 3.63 2.03
C ASN A 226 13.69 4.11 2.23
N TYR A 227 14.33 4.65 1.18
CA TYR A 227 15.68 5.18 1.21
C TYR A 227 15.71 6.61 0.66
N VAL A 228 16.30 7.54 1.43
CA VAL A 228 16.46 8.95 1.05
C VAL A 228 17.86 9.43 1.42
N ILE A 229 18.44 10.32 0.61
CA ILE A 229 19.74 10.92 0.87
C ILE A 229 19.55 12.18 1.74
N ARG A 230 20.54 12.52 2.57
CA ARG A 230 20.51 13.74 3.38
C ARG A 230 20.30 14.97 2.48
N GLY A 231 19.22 15.71 2.74
CA GLY A 231 18.82 16.89 1.96
C GLY A 231 17.63 16.63 1.03
N ASP A 232 17.29 15.37 0.76
CA ASP A 232 16.10 15.01 0.00
C ASP A 232 14.82 15.10 0.84
N LYS A 233 13.69 15.30 0.15
CA LYS A 233 12.36 15.29 0.77
C LYS A 233 11.86 13.85 0.89
N TYR A 234 11.70 13.37 2.13
CA TYR A 234 10.92 12.17 2.40
C TYR A 234 9.42 12.46 2.25
N SER A 235 8.71 11.62 1.49
CA SER A 235 7.25 11.70 1.30
C SER A 235 6.62 10.33 1.53
N ALA A 236 5.54 10.29 2.30
CA ALA A 236 4.77 9.08 2.57
C ALA A 236 3.28 9.41 2.69
N GLN A 237 2.44 8.51 2.22
CA GLN A 237 1.00 8.58 2.42
C GLN A 237 0.63 7.80 3.68
N ILE A 238 -0.10 8.42 4.59
CA ILE A 238 -0.63 7.75 5.79
C ILE A 238 -2.08 7.38 5.48
N VAL A 239 -2.38 6.09 5.50
CA VAL A 239 -3.71 5.55 5.17
C VAL A 239 -4.25 4.74 6.33
N LEU A 240 -5.57 4.76 6.51
CA LEU A 240 -6.25 3.89 7.45
C LEU A 240 -6.60 2.59 6.72
N SER A 241 -6.10 1.47 7.21
CA SER A 241 -6.47 0.14 6.75
C SER A 241 -7.58 -0.41 7.63
N ALA A 242 -8.67 -0.81 6.99
CA ALA A 242 -9.80 -1.48 7.63
C ALA A 242 -9.93 -2.86 7.01
N VAL A 243 -9.62 -3.90 7.78
CA VAL A 243 -9.60 -5.29 7.32
C VAL A 243 -10.50 -6.19 8.17
N ASP A 244 -11.00 -7.25 7.54
CA ASP A 244 -11.65 -8.37 8.22
C ASP A 244 -10.59 -9.44 8.49
N SER A 245 -10.16 -9.61 9.73
CA SER A 245 -9.19 -10.65 10.09
C SER A 245 -9.75 -12.08 9.99
N THR A 246 -11.07 -12.25 9.85
CA THR A 246 -11.71 -13.57 9.71
C THR A 246 -11.80 -14.03 8.25
N LYS A 247 -11.77 -13.10 7.29
CA LYS A 247 -11.78 -13.39 5.85
C LYS A 247 -10.42 -13.08 5.24
N ILE A 248 -9.53 -14.06 5.27
CA ILE A 248 -8.20 -13.94 4.66
C ILE A 248 -8.33 -14.06 3.13
N PRO A 249 -7.95 -13.03 2.35
CA PRO A 249 -8.02 -13.08 0.89
C PRO A 249 -6.98 -14.03 0.31
N GLU A 250 -7.26 -14.55 -0.88
CA GLU A 250 -6.26 -15.23 -1.70
C GLU A 250 -5.38 -14.17 -2.38
N VAL A 251 -4.06 -14.28 -2.23
CA VAL A 251 -3.11 -13.33 -2.83
C VAL A 251 -2.44 -13.98 -4.04
N PHE A 252 -2.49 -13.30 -5.18
CA PHE A 252 -1.79 -13.72 -6.39
C PHE A 252 -0.73 -12.68 -6.75
N VAL A 253 0.50 -13.12 -7.01
CA VAL A 253 1.60 -12.27 -7.48
C VAL A 253 2.18 -12.89 -8.74
N ASN A 254 2.29 -12.10 -9.81
CA ASN A 254 2.78 -12.54 -11.13
C ASN A 254 2.10 -13.84 -11.62
N GLY A 255 0.80 -14.00 -11.35
CA GLY A 255 -0.01 -15.15 -11.75
C GLY A 255 0.04 -16.36 -10.81
N ASN A 256 0.89 -16.37 -9.78
CA ASN A 256 1.00 -17.48 -8.83
C ASN A 256 0.29 -17.14 -7.51
N LYS A 257 -0.45 -18.10 -6.96
CA LYS A 257 -1.06 -17.98 -5.63
C LYS A 257 0.02 -18.07 -4.55
N LEU A 258 -0.02 -17.16 -3.58
CA LEU A 258 0.82 -17.21 -2.38
C LEU A 258 0.12 -18.00 -1.26
N ASP A 259 0.92 -18.71 -0.48
CA ASP A 259 0.46 -19.43 0.72
C ASP A 259 0.18 -18.49 1.90
N SER A 260 0.71 -17.26 1.86
CA SER A 260 0.51 -16.23 2.86
C SER A 260 0.34 -14.86 2.22
N THR A 261 -0.04 -13.86 3.01
CA THR A 261 -0.08 -12.45 2.58
C THR A 261 1.31 -11.80 2.48
N VAL A 262 2.37 -12.53 2.82
CA VAL A 262 3.76 -12.06 2.74
C VAL A 262 4.37 -12.51 1.43
N TYR A 263 4.77 -11.55 0.61
CA TYR A 263 5.58 -11.76 -0.58
C TYR A 263 7.07 -11.64 -0.24
N SER A 264 7.86 -12.68 -0.53
CA SER A 264 9.30 -12.73 -0.23
C SER A 264 10.08 -13.38 -1.37
N LEU A 265 11.22 -12.80 -1.72
CA LEU A 265 12.15 -13.31 -2.74
C LEU A 265 13.59 -12.92 -2.42
N THR A 266 14.56 -13.71 -2.89
CA THR A 266 15.98 -13.38 -2.81
C THR A 266 16.41 -12.53 -4.00
N CYS A 267 16.96 -11.34 -3.74
CA CYS A 267 17.40 -10.39 -4.77
C CYS A 267 18.83 -10.69 -5.22
N ASN A 268 19.02 -11.21 -6.44
CA ASN A 268 20.34 -11.64 -6.95
C ASN A 268 20.97 -10.69 -7.98
N SER A 269 20.22 -9.71 -8.47
CA SER A 269 20.66 -8.77 -9.49
C SER A 269 20.37 -7.33 -9.06
N VAL A 270 21.24 -6.41 -9.46
CA VAL A 270 21.05 -4.98 -9.26
C VAL A 270 20.00 -4.42 -10.22
N GLY A 271 19.27 -3.41 -9.77
CA GLY A 271 18.29 -2.71 -10.61
C GLY A 271 17.00 -2.37 -9.91
N THR A 272 16.05 -1.83 -10.68
CA THR A 272 14.66 -1.61 -10.26
C THR A 272 13.82 -2.78 -10.75
N PHE A 273 13.03 -3.36 -9.86
CA PHE A 273 12.17 -4.51 -10.14
C PHE A 273 10.74 -4.16 -9.81
N THR A 274 9.84 -4.43 -10.74
CA THR A 274 8.40 -4.24 -10.57
C THR A 274 7.73 -5.59 -10.37
N TYR A 275 6.68 -5.63 -9.55
CA TYR A 275 5.80 -6.79 -9.43
C TYR A 275 4.35 -6.33 -9.36
N SER A 276 3.47 -7.15 -9.91
CA SER A 276 2.03 -6.89 -9.90
C SER A 276 1.27 -8.14 -9.50
N GLY A 277 0.04 -7.94 -9.07
CA GLY A 277 -0.77 -9.02 -8.53
C GLY A 277 -2.20 -8.58 -8.29
N ALA A 278 -2.95 -9.48 -7.65
CA ALA A 278 -4.31 -9.19 -7.22
C ALA A 278 -4.67 -9.91 -5.93
N LEU A 279 -5.46 -9.24 -5.12
CA LEU A 279 -6.14 -9.80 -3.95
C LEU A 279 -7.52 -10.28 -4.40
N ARG A 280 -7.82 -11.55 -4.23
CA ARG A 280 -9.15 -12.12 -4.49
C ARG A 280 -9.86 -12.42 -3.16
N MET A 281 -11.08 -11.92 -3.03
CA MET A 281 -11.90 -12.12 -1.83
C MET A 281 -13.35 -12.38 -2.19
N MET A 282 -13.98 -13.31 -1.48
CA MET A 282 -15.41 -13.56 -1.62
C MET A 282 -16.21 -12.45 -0.93
N GLY A 283 -17.05 -11.74 -1.68
CA GLY A 283 -18.02 -10.81 -1.12
C GLY A 283 -19.04 -11.52 -0.21
N ASN A 284 -19.74 -10.76 0.62
CA ASN A 284 -20.83 -11.31 1.45
C ASN A 284 -22.02 -11.80 0.61
N ASP A 285 -22.13 -11.32 -0.63
CA ASP A 285 -23.05 -11.74 -1.68
C ASP A 285 -22.65 -13.07 -2.34
N GLY A 286 -21.51 -13.65 -1.97
CA GLY A 286 -20.97 -14.87 -2.59
C GLY A 286 -20.34 -14.63 -3.97
N ILE A 287 -20.13 -13.37 -4.36
CA ILE A 287 -19.48 -13.02 -5.63
C ILE A 287 -18.00 -12.70 -5.34
N PRO A 288 -17.05 -13.37 -6.03
CA PRO A 288 -15.64 -13.07 -5.86
C PRO A 288 -15.30 -11.70 -6.46
N ARG A 289 -14.56 -10.89 -5.71
CA ARG A 289 -14.03 -9.59 -6.13
C ARG A 289 -12.51 -9.63 -6.17
N GLU A 290 -11.94 -8.92 -7.13
CA GLU A 290 -10.51 -8.90 -7.39
C GLU A 290 -9.98 -7.47 -7.32
N TYR A 291 -8.92 -7.26 -6.54
CA TYR A 291 -8.32 -5.94 -6.29
C TYR A 291 -6.86 -5.97 -6.78
N PRO A 292 -6.56 -5.37 -7.95
CA PRO A 292 -5.21 -5.38 -8.51
C PRO A 292 -4.28 -4.45 -7.72
N PHE A 293 -2.99 -4.79 -7.71
CA PHE A 293 -1.92 -3.95 -7.18
C PHE A 293 -0.66 -4.04 -8.03
N GLU A 294 0.15 -2.99 -7.97
CA GLU A 294 1.47 -2.91 -8.57
C GLU A 294 2.40 -2.19 -7.60
N SER A 295 3.65 -2.63 -7.53
CA SER A 295 4.68 -2.02 -6.70
C SER A 295 6.07 -2.29 -7.28
N GLU A 296 7.06 -1.52 -6.83
CA GLU A 296 8.45 -1.66 -7.24
C GLU A 296 9.39 -1.71 -6.03
N TYR A 297 10.54 -2.33 -6.21
CA TYR A 297 11.65 -2.31 -5.25
C TYR A 297 12.99 -2.16 -5.98
N ILE A 298 13.97 -1.55 -5.31
CA ILE A 298 15.30 -1.29 -5.86
C ILE A 298 16.32 -2.13 -5.11
N VAL A 299 17.19 -2.80 -5.85
CA VAL A 299 18.31 -3.60 -5.34
C VAL A 299 19.61 -2.91 -5.69
N GLY A 300 20.35 -2.48 -4.67
CA GLY A 300 21.70 -1.92 -4.81
C GLY A 300 22.79 -2.93 -4.45
N GLU A 301 23.98 -2.74 -5.00
CA GLU A 301 25.16 -3.48 -4.59
C GLU A 301 25.62 -3.05 -3.19
N PRO A 302 25.97 -3.99 -2.29
CA PRO A 302 26.65 -3.65 -1.05
C PRO A 302 28.00 -2.99 -1.36
N SER A 303 28.24 -1.79 -0.84
CA SER A 303 29.52 -1.11 -1.00
C SER A 303 30.03 -0.61 0.35
N VAL A 304 31.31 -0.84 0.63
CA VAL A 304 32.00 -0.29 1.80
C VAL A 304 33.27 0.43 1.34
N THR A 305 33.54 1.61 1.90
CA THR A 305 34.80 2.33 1.67
C THR A 305 35.72 2.12 2.87
N ILE A 306 36.82 1.41 2.66
CA ILE A 306 37.89 1.27 3.66
C ILE A 306 39.09 2.05 3.14
N SER A 307 39.44 3.13 3.84
CA SER A 307 40.56 4.00 3.46
C SER A 307 41.42 4.35 4.67
N ASN A 308 42.74 4.29 4.50
CA ASN A 308 43.67 4.86 5.47
C ASN A 308 43.76 6.39 5.26
N VAL A 309 43.26 7.16 6.22
CA VAL A 309 43.19 8.64 6.15
C VAL A 309 44.59 9.26 6.06
N ASP A 310 45.59 8.66 6.68
CA ASP A 310 46.98 9.14 6.61
C ASP A 310 47.58 9.00 5.21
N MET A 311 46.97 8.18 4.35
CA MET A 311 47.37 7.96 2.97
C MET A 311 46.62 8.86 1.96
N ASN A 312 45.91 9.89 2.42
CA ASN A 312 45.33 10.92 1.54
C ASN A 312 46.43 11.83 0.96
N VAL A 313 47.28 11.25 0.11
CA VAL A 313 48.43 11.87 -0.54
C VAL A 313 48.37 11.56 -2.03
N VAL A 314 48.62 12.59 -2.83
CA VAL A 314 48.83 12.47 -4.28
C VAL A 314 50.22 13.01 -4.64
N TYR A 315 50.89 12.32 -5.55
CA TYR A 315 52.23 12.71 -5.99
C TYR A 315 52.18 13.59 -7.24
N ARG A 316 52.98 14.65 -7.23
CA ARG A 316 53.21 15.50 -8.40
C ARG A 316 54.00 14.72 -9.45
N GLY A 317 53.76 15.02 -10.73
CA GLY A 317 54.56 14.49 -11.84
C GLY A 317 54.26 13.05 -12.27
N ILE A 318 53.31 12.37 -11.62
CA ILE A 318 52.86 11.03 -12.03
C ILE A 318 51.34 10.93 -12.05
N ASP A 319 50.83 9.87 -12.69
CA ASP A 319 49.41 9.54 -12.73
C ASP A 319 49.00 8.91 -11.38
N ASN A 320 48.13 9.60 -10.62
CA ASN A 320 47.55 9.04 -9.41
C ASN A 320 46.23 8.35 -9.77
N ASN A 321 46.16 7.03 -9.65
CA ASN A 321 45.00 6.24 -10.00
C ASN A 321 44.02 6.15 -8.83
N PHE A 322 42.74 6.46 -9.08
CA PHE A 322 41.66 6.45 -8.11
C PHE A 322 40.53 5.53 -8.56
N SER A 323 40.02 4.74 -7.62
CA SER A 323 38.72 4.07 -7.74
C SER A 323 37.71 4.84 -6.90
N ILE A 324 36.67 5.39 -7.54
CA ILE A 324 35.66 6.22 -6.88
C ILE A 324 34.29 5.63 -7.24
N SER A 325 33.56 5.19 -6.21
CA SER A 325 32.20 4.67 -6.32
C SER A 325 31.26 5.44 -5.40
N VAL A 326 29.99 5.52 -5.81
CA VAL A 326 28.91 6.07 -5.00
C VAL A 326 27.89 4.95 -4.80
N PRO A 327 27.56 4.57 -3.55
CA PRO A 327 26.59 3.52 -3.27
C PRO A 327 25.26 3.79 -3.99
N GLY A 328 24.73 2.80 -4.71
CA GLY A 328 23.46 2.92 -5.43
C GLY A 328 23.51 3.72 -6.74
N VAL A 329 24.69 4.12 -7.22
CA VAL A 329 24.85 4.86 -8.49
C VAL A 329 25.81 4.12 -9.41
N ALA A 330 25.37 3.85 -10.64
CA ALA A 330 26.20 3.23 -11.67
C ALA A 330 27.42 4.10 -12.03
N SER A 331 28.57 3.48 -12.32
CA SER A 331 29.87 4.15 -12.52
C SER A 331 29.90 5.20 -13.63
N GLU A 332 29.03 5.04 -14.63
CA GLU A 332 28.80 5.95 -15.75
C GLU A 332 28.08 7.24 -15.32
N ASN A 333 27.27 7.17 -14.26
CA ASN A 333 26.54 8.30 -13.69
C ASN A 333 27.32 9.03 -12.60
N VAL A 334 28.52 8.56 -12.27
CA VAL A 334 29.44 9.25 -11.35
C VAL A 334 30.32 10.22 -12.16
N THR A 335 30.36 11.47 -11.71
CA THR A 335 31.20 12.54 -12.26
C THR A 335 32.15 13.06 -11.18
N VAL A 336 33.44 13.11 -11.50
CA VAL A 336 34.49 13.57 -10.58
C VAL A 336 35.11 14.85 -11.10
N ARG A 337 35.23 15.84 -10.22
CA ARG A 337 35.89 17.13 -10.49
C ARG A 337 36.95 17.37 -9.41
N ALA A 338 38.01 18.10 -9.73
CA ALA A 338 39.03 18.42 -8.74
C ALA A 338 39.49 19.87 -8.84
N ASP A 339 39.63 20.52 -7.68
CA ASP A 339 40.19 21.86 -7.57
C ASP A 339 41.72 21.76 -7.48
N GLY A 340 42.41 22.32 -8.46
CA GLY A 340 43.88 22.33 -8.50
C GLY A 340 44.52 21.06 -9.09
N ALA A 341 43.75 20.21 -9.75
CA ALA A 341 44.23 19.03 -10.47
C ALA A 341 43.43 18.79 -11.77
N ASP A 342 44.05 18.11 -12.73
CA ASP A 342 43.32 17.52 -13.86
C ASP A 342 42.76 16.15 -13.47
N VAL A 343 41.55 15.87 -13.94
CA VAL A 343 40.87 14.59 -13.78
C VAL A 343 40.60 13.99 -15.15
N VAL A 344 41.02 12.75 -15.36
CA VAL A 344 40.78 11.99 -16.59
C VAL A 344 40.13 10.66 -16.24
N LYS A 345 38.96 10.38 -16.83
CA LYS A 345 38.30 9.07 -16.68
C LYS A 345 39.04 8.03 -17.52
N LYS A 346 39.38 6.87 -16.91
CA LYS A 346 40.07 5.76 -17.59
C LYS A 346 39.43 4.44 -17.16
N GLY A 347 38.61 3.87 -18.05
CA GLY A 347 37.82 2.68 -17.72
C GLY A 347 36.86 2.96 -16.55
N ALA A 348 36.88 2.08 -15.55
CA ALA A 348 36.10 2.23 -14.30
C ALA A 348 36.74 3.18 -13.27
N GLY A 349 37.95 3.69 -13.52
CA GLY A 349 38.69 4.54 -12.59
C GLY A 349 38.97 5.95 -13.11
N TYR A 350 39.72 6.71 -12.31
CA TYR A 350 40.11 8.08 -12.60
C TYR A 350 41.62 8.27 -12.41
N ILE A 351 42.24 9.04 -13.31
CA ILE A 351 43.62 9.52 -13.14
C ILE A 351 43.54 10.98 -12.69
N ILE A 352 44.23 11.30 -11.60
CA ILE A 352 44.28 12.65 -11.04
C ILE A 352 45.72 13.16 -11.07
N ARG A 353 45.91 14.34 -11.70
CA ARG A 353 47.23 14.98 -11.86
C ARG A 353 47.24 16.34 -11.16
N PRO A 354 47.90 16.47 -10.00
CA PRO A 354 48.00 17.74 -9.29
C PRO A 354 48.73 18.80 -10.12
N LYS A 355 48.18 20.02 -10.14
CA LYS A 355 48.78 21.19 -10.83
C LYS A 355 49.43 22.18 -9.87
N ARG A 356 48.99 22.19 -8.60
CA ARG A 356 49.47 23.11 -7.56
C ARG A 356 50.03 22.36 -6.37
N ASP A 357 50.79 23.08 -5.55
CA ASP A 357 51.34 22.57 -4.30
C ASP A 357 50.34 22.72 -3.14
N GLY A 358 50.65 22.12 -1.98
CA GLY A 358 49.79 22.14 -0.80
C GLY A 358 48.74 21.04 -0.85
N SER A 359 47.51 21.37 -1.23
CA SER A 359 46.39 20.42 -1.29
C SER A 359 45.50 20.61 -2.51
N ILE A 360 44.86 19.53 -2.92
CA ILE A 360 43.80 19.51 -3.92
C ILE A 360 42.52 18.97 -3.28
N LYS A 361 41.37 19.38 -3.81
CA LYS A 361 40.07 18.91 -3.32
C LYS A 361 39.36 18.17 -4.44
N ILE A 362 38.99 16.92 -4.19
CA ILE A 362 38.26 16.08 -5.14
C ILE A 362 36.79 16.11 -4.74
N HIS A 363 35.93 16.47 -5.69
CA HIS A 363 34.47 16.54 -5.54
C HIS A 363 33.83 15.43 -6.36
N VAL A 364 32.90 14.71 -5.74
CA VAL A 364 32.16 13.62 -6.37
C VAL A 364 30.71 14.04 -6.54
N PHE A 365 30.19 13.87 -7.75
CA PHE A 365 28.81 14.12 -8.11
C PHE A 365 28.20 12.84 -8.69
N ALA A 366 26.91 12.64 -8.46
CA ALA A 366 26.14 11.58 -9.10
C ALA A 366 24.97 12.19 -9.87
N LYS A 367 24.73 11.67 -11.07
CA LYS A 367 23.61 12.08 -11.90
C LYS A 367 22.35 11.36 -11.43
N MET A 368 21.46 12.08 -10.78
CA MET A 368 20.18 11.58 -10.29
C MET A 368 19.06 12.44 -10.88
N ASN A 369 18.06 11.80 -11.51
CA ASN A 369 16.93 12.50 -12.14
C ASN A 369 17.36 13.61 -13.13
N GLY A 370 18.43 13.35 -13.89
CA GLY A 370 18.99 14.28 -14.87
C GLY A 370 19.79 15.46 -14.29
N LYS A 371 19.93 15.57 -12.97
CA LYS A 371 20.70 16.62 -12.28
C LYS A 371 21.94 16.05 -11.58
N ASP A 372 23.01 16.84 -11.55
CA ASP A 372 24.21 16.54 -10.76
C ASP A 372 23.91 16.81 -9.28
N VAL A 373 23.92 15.76 -8.44
CA VAL A 373 23.79 15.87 -6.98
C VAL A 373 25.18 15.69 -6.36
N ALA A 374 25.58 16.60 -5.46
CA ALA A 374 26.86 16.54 -4.78
C ALA A 374 26.87 15.40 -3.75
N MET A 375 27.80 14.45 -3.91
CA MET A 375 27.94 13.26 -3.05
C MET A 375 28.98 13.44 -1.95
N GLY A 376 29.82 14.48 -2.07
CA GLY A 376 30.82 14.83 -1.08
C GLY A 376 32.12 15.28 -1.70
N SER A 377 33.08 15.60 -0.86
CA SER A 377 34.40 16.03 -1.28
C SER A 377 35.45 15.63 -0.26
N THR A 378 36.65 15.28 -0.73
CA THR A 378 37.79 14.90 0.12
C THR A 378 39.03 15.70 -0.29
N GLU A 379 39.78 16.16 0.70
CA GLU A 379 41.04 16.88 0.49
C GLU A 379 42.23 15.92 0.49
N TYR A 380 43.11 16.07 -0.50
CA TYR A 380 44.34 15.29 -0.65
C TYR A 380 45.55 16.21 -0.61
N ARG A 381 46.58 15.80 0.15
CA ARG A 381 47.84 16.51 0.26
C ARG A 381 48.69 16.23 -0.97
N VAL A 382 49.19 17.27 -1.62
CA VAL A 382 50.12 17.13 -2.74
C VAL A 382 51.53 16.99 -2.20
N LYS A 383 52.21 15.90 -2.54
CA LYS A 383 53.61 15.67 -2.22
C LYS A 383 54.44 15.60 -3.49
N TYR A 384 55.66 16.11 -3.40
CA TYR A 384 56.69 15.79 -4.38
C TYR A 384 57.08 14.32 -4.24
N LEU A 385 57.60 13.76 -5.32
CA LEU A 385 58.12 12.41 -5.30
C LEU A 385 59.25 12.30 -4.23
N PRO A 386 59.33 11.20 -3.45
CA PRO A 386 60.47 10.96 -2.57
C PRO A 386 61.80 11.09 -3.32
N ASP A 387 62.90 11.34 -2.63
CA ASP A 387 64.19 11.45 -3.30
C ASP A 387 64.66 10.06 -3.76
N PRO A 388 65.07 9.87 -5.02
CA PRO A 388 65.56 8.59 -5.51
C PRO A 388 66.98 8.31 -5.00
N LYS A 389 67.45 7.08 -5.19
CA LYS A 389 68.86 6.73 -4.99
C LYS A 389 69.61 6.81 -6.31
N ALA A 390 70.89 7.14 -6.24
CA ALA A 390 71.78 7.11 -7.39
C ALA A 390 72.41 5.72 -7.52
N PHE A 391 72.55 5.23 -8.75
CA PHE A 391 73.26 4.00 -9.06
C PHE A 391 74.16 4.19 -10.28
N LEU A 392 75.28 3.47 -10.30
CA LEU A 392 76.04 3.21 -11.52
C LEU A 392 75.43 2.00 -12.21
N GLN A 393 74.90 2.20 -13.42
CA GLN A 393 74.48 1.13 -14.30
C GLN A 393 75.61 0.79 -15.27
N TYR A 394 76.04 -0.46 -15.30
CA TYR A 394 77.05 -1.00 -16.22
C TYR A 394 76.57 -2.31 -16.84
N VAL A 395 77.26 -2.78 -17.88
CA VAL A 395 76.93 -4.06 -18.53
C VAL A 395 77.96 -5.11 -18.10
N ASP A 396 77.50 -6.23 -17.54
CA ASP A 396 78.38 -7.31 -17.13
C ASP A 396 78.95 -8.10 -18.33
N GLN A 397 79.81 -9.09 -18.07
CA GLN A 397 80.47 -9.87 -19.11
C GLN A 397 79.48 -10.64 -20.01
N ASN A 398 78.26 -10.88 -19.54
CA ASN A 398 77.21 -11.61 -20.25
C ASN A 398 76.25 -10.68 -21.00
N GLY A 399 76.51 -9.36 -21.01
CA GLY A 399 75.66 -8.39 -21.68
C GLY A 399 74.44 -7.95 -20.86
N MET A 400 74.33 -8.34 -19.58
CA MET A 400 73.20 -7.94 -18.73
C MET A 400 73.48 -6.61 -18.02
N PRO A 401 72.50 -5.69 -17.97
CA PRO A 401 72.64 -4.46 -17.19
C PRO A 401 72.63 -4.80 -15.69
N ARG A 402 73.60 -4.26 -14.97
CA ARG A 402 73.75 -4.36 -13.51
C ARG A 402 73.83 -2.97 -12.93
N THR A 403 73.34 -2.81 -11.70
CA THR A 403 73.41 -1.55 -10.95
C THR A 403 74.21 -1.74 -9.68
N ILE A 404 75.09 -0.80 -9.36
CA ILE A 404 75.84 -0.76 -8.11
C ILE A 404 75.70 0.62 -7.46
N GLN A 405 75.45 0.64 -6.15
CA GLN A 405 75.42 1.87 -5.36
C GLN A 405 76.78 2.12 -4.70
N ASP A 406 77.36 1.12 -4.05
CA ASP A 406 78.72 1.12 -3.50
C ASP A 406 79.34 -0.28 -3.65
N GLY A 407 80.66 -0.38 -3.76
CA GLY A 407 81.37 -1.67 -3.75
C GLY A 407 82.51 -1.78 -4.75
N ARG A 408 82.86 -3.00 -5.15
CA ARG A 408 83.98 -3.24 -6.09
C ARG A 408 83.48 -3.27 -7.53
N LEU A 409 84.11 -2.50 -8.40
CA LEU A 409 83.79 -2.49 -9.82
C LEU A 409 85.07 -2.40 -10.64
N GLY A 410 85.35 -3.45 -11.41
CA GLY A 410 86.55 -3.48 -12.25
C GLY A 410 86.59 -2.31 -13.23
N ARG A 411 87.73 -1.61 -13.28
CA ARG A 411 87.96 -0.42 -14.11
C ARG A 411 87.47 -0.53 -15.57
N ARG A 412 87.54 -1.72 -16.17
CA ARG A 412 87.05 -1.96 -17.55
C ARG A 412 85.60 -1.57 -17.76
N PHE A 413 84.74 -1.77 -16.75
CA PHE A 413 83.30 -1.49 -16.85
C PHE A 413 83.05 0.02 -16.89
N LEU A 414 83.83 0.82 -16.15
CA LEU A 414 83.73 2.28 -16.21
C LEU A 414 84.20 2.84 -17.56
N LYS A 415 85.12 2.15 -18.25
CA LYS A 415 85.74 2.63 -19.49
C LYS A 415 85.02 2.22 -20.79
N ASP A 416 84.11 1.25 -20.73
CA ASP A 416 83.48 0.68 -21.93
C ASP A 416 82.48 1.60 -22.65
N GLY A 417 82.22 2.79 -22.10
CA GLY A 417 81.28 3.79 -22.63
C GLY A 417 79.80 3.42 -22.44
N LYS A 418 79.51 2.27 -21.84
CA LYS A 418 78.17 1.77 -21.53
C LYS A 418 77.76 2.09 -20.09
N THR A 419 78.72 2.41 -19.23
CA THR A 419 78.43 2.86 -17.87
C THR A 419 77.72 4.22 -17.85
N THR A 420 76.60 4.29 -17.12
CA THR A 420 75.84 5.52 -16.89
C THR A 420 75.40 5.64 -15.44
N LEU A 421 75.31 6.87 -14.93
CA LEU A 421 74.59 7.15 -13.69
C LEU A 421 73.10 7.17 -13.98
N ILE A 422 72.34 6.47 -13.14
CA ILE A 422 70.88 6.49 -13.13
C ILE A 422 70.38 6.89 -11.74
N ALA A 423 69.16 7.43 -11.70
CA ALA A 423 68.44 7.68 -10.47
C ALA A 423 67.14 6.87 -10.48
N SER A 424 66.93 6.06 -9.45
CA SER A 424 65.76 5.19 -9.31
C SER A 424 65.45 4.93 -7.84
N TYR A 425 64.24 4.48 -7.54
CA TYR A 425 63.91 3.98 -6.21
C TYR A 425 64.46 2.56 -5.96
N GLY A 426 64.78 1.84 -7.03
CA GLY A 426 65.12 0.41 -6.99
C GLY A 426 64.04 -0.42 -7.68
N GLU A 427 64.26 -1.73 -7.80
CA GLU A 427 63.33 -2.64 -8.49
C GLU A 427 62.11 -3.01 -7.63
N ASP A 428 62.27 -3.03 -6.30
CA ASP A 428 61.28 -3.52 -5.33
C ASP A 428 60.33 -2.44 -4.77
N GLU A 429 60.52 -1.18 -5.15
CA GLU A 429 59.73 -0.07 -4.63
C GLU A 429 58.37 0.05 -5.33
N LEU A 430 57.31 0.28 -4.55
CA LEU A 430 55.94 0.40 -5.04
C LEU A 430 55.74 1.61 -5.96
N LEU A 431 56.52 2.67 -5.73
CA LEU A 431 56.51 3.89 -6.51
C LEU A 431 57.55 3.79 -7.64
N LYS A 432 57.14 4.04 -8.87
CA LYS A 432 58.03 4.06 -10.04
C LYS A 432 57.98 5.42 -10.72
N ALA A 433 59.14 6.04 -10.91
CA ALA A 433 59.27 7.32 -11.59
C ALA A 433 60.60 7.39 -12.35
N ASN A 434 60.60 8.09 -13.49
CA ASN A 434 61.77 8.25 -14.33
C ASN A 434 62.52 9.52 -13.94
N PHE A 435 63.73 9.38 -13.39
CA PHE A 435 64.59 10.51 -13.06
C PHE A 435 65.70 10.67 -14.09
N LYS A 436 65.95 11.91 -14.50
CA LYS A 436 67.01 12.25 -15.44
C LYS A 436 68.21 12.83 -14.68
N ILE A 437 69.36 12.18 -14.76
CA ILE A 437 70.63 12.76 -14.26
C ILE A 437 71.01 13.97 -15.12
N THR A 438 71.32 15.07 -14.44
CA THR A 438 71.66 16.36 -15.04
C THR A 438 73.14 16.67 -14.93
N SER A 439 73.78 16.35 -13.81
CA SER A 439 75.23 16.52 -13.61
C SER A 439 75.76 15.65 -12.48
N PHE A 440 77.06 15.40 -12.46
CA PHE A 440 77.77 14.82 -11.31
C PHE A 440 79.27 15.17 -11.37
N SER A 441 79.95 15.03 -10.23
CA SER A 441 81.40 15.17 -10.11
C SER A 441 82.03 13.82 -9.79
N MET A 442 83.12 13.46 -10.46
CA MET A 442 83.97 12.34 -10.10
C MET A 442 85.15 12.87 -9.29
N VAL A 443 85.48 12.20 -8.19
CA VAL A 443 86.62 12.50 -7.33
C VAL A 443 87.48 11.25 -7.22
N THR A 444 88.77 11.45 -7.46
CA THR A 444 89.80 10.42 -7.36
C THR A 444 91.01 10.99 -6.63
N VAL A 445 92.05 10.20 -6.42
CA VAL A 445 93.35 10.70 -5.90
C VAL A 445 93.99 11.78 -6.79
N MET A 446 93.57 11.88 -8.06
CA MET A 446 94.07 12.85 -9.03
C MET A 446 93.33 14.20 -9.02
N GLY A 447 92.31 14.35 -8.17
CA GLY A 447 91.46 15.53 -8.09
C GLY A 447 90.02 15.26 -8.53
N SER A 448 89.30 16.30 -8.93
CA SER A 448 87.87 16.22 -9.30
C SER A 448 87.63 16.69 -10.74
N ALA A 449 86.72 16.01 -11.43
CA ALA A 449 86.26 16.37 -12.76
C ALA A 449 84.73 16.23 -12.86
N ASP A 450 84.08 17.17 -13.54
CA ASP A 450 82.62 17.21 -13.68
C ASP A 450 82.12 16.53 -14.96
N SER A 451 80.84 16.16 -14.94
CA SER A 451 80.09 15.72 -16.11
C SER A 451 78.72 16.38 -16.18
N ASN A 452 78.32 16.67 -17.43
CA ASN A 452 76.98 17.14 -17.78
C ASN A 452 76.20 15.97 -18.39
N GLY A 453 75.19 15.50 -17.67
CA GLY A 453 74.40 14.32 -18.02
C GLY A 453 74.87 13.04 -17.32
N PRO A 454 74.33 11.87 -17.73
CA PRO A 454 74.52 10.61 -17.02
C PRO A 454 75.83 9.87 -17.34
N LYS A 455 76.59 10.29 -18.35
CA LYS A 455 77.80 9.58 -18.81
C LYS A 455 79.07 10.18 -18.23
N LEU A 456 80.16 9.41 -18.18
CA LEU A 456 81.49 9.91 -17.84
C LEU A 456 81.98 10.91 -18.90
N SER A 457 82.56 12.03 -18.48
CA SER A 457 83.17 13.01 -19.38
C SER A 457 84.57 12.55 -19.82
N PRO A 458 85.11 13.06 -20.95
CA PRO A 458 86.46 12.71 -21.40
C PRO A 458 87.54 12.99 -20.34
N ALA A 459 87.40 14.06 -19.55
CA ALA A 459 88.31 14.37 -18.45
C ALA A 459 88.27 13.32 -17.33
N GLN A 460 87.08 12.79 -17.03
CA GLN A 460 86.91 11.71 -16.05
C GLN A 460 87.53 10.40 -16.57
N LEU A 461 87.31 10.05 -17.84
CA LEU A 461 87.93 8.87 -18.44
C LEU A 461 89.47 8.93 -18.41
N ALA A 462 90.04 10.11 -18.67
CA ALA A 462 91.49 10.31 -18.60
C ALA A 462 92.05 10.18 -17.17
N GLN A 463 91.27 10.50 -16.13
CA GLN A 463 91.66 10.24 -14.75
C GLN A 463 91.65 8.73 -14.44
N LEU A 464 90.63 8.00 -14.91
CA LEU A 464 90.52 6.54 -14.72
C LEU A 464 91.71 5.77 -15.32
N ASP A 465 92.31 6.27 -16.40
CA ASP A 465 93.50 5.65 -17.01
C ASP A 465 94.71 5.57 -16.09
N ARG A 466 94.80 6.53 -15.15
CA ARG A 466 95.93 6.68 -14.22
C ARG A 466 95.74 5.99 -12.88
N LEU A 467 94.56 5.41 -12.64
CA LEU A 467 94.26 4.72 -11.38
C LEU A 467 94.68 3.25 -11.42
N GLU A 468 95.11 2.75 -10.26
CA GLU A 468 95.50 1.36 -10.04
C GLU A 468 94.39 0.56 -9.36
N GLY A 469 94.55 -0.77 -9.32
CA GLY A 469 93.59 -1.64 -8.63
C GLY A 469 93.58 -1.35 -7.13
N GLY A 470 92.39 -1.24 -6.53
CA GLY A 470 92.22 -0.87 -5.13
C GLY A 470 91.99 0.62 -4.87
N ASP A 471 92.21 1.50 -5.86
CA ASP A 471 91.87 2.92 -5.75
C ASP A 471 90.35 3.13 -5.66
N PHE A 472 89.96 4.20 -4.98
CA PHE A 472 88.56 4.60 -4.84
C PHE A 472 88.20 5.69 -5.86
N VAL A 473 87.05 5.51 -6.51
CA VAL A 473 86.40 6.51 -7.33
C VAL A 473 85.09 6.90 -6.66
N THR A 474 84.94 8.17 -6.32
CA THR A 474 83.73 8.71 -5.69
C THR A 474 82.98 9.59 -6.67
N PHE A 475 81.72 9.26 -6.93
CA PHE A 475 80.78 10.10 -7.65
C PHE A 475 79.96 10.88 -6.63
N LYS A 476 80.08 12.21 -6.64
CA LYS A 476 79.38 13.11 -5.72
C LYS A 476 78.71 14.24 -6.48
N ASN A 477 77.97 15.10 -5.77
CA ASN A 477 77.19 16.19 -6.37
C ASN A 477 76.26 15.70 -7.50
N ILE A 478 75.72 14.49 -7.35
CA ILE A 478 74.85 13.88 -8.35
C ILE A 478 73.51 14.62 -8.33
N ARG A 479 73.16 15.26 -9.45
CA ARG A 479 71.92 16.01 -9.59
C ARG A 479 70.97 15.30 -10.52
N ALA A 480 69.72 15.11 -10.08
CA ALA A 480 68.67 14.51 -10.90
C ALA A 480 67.41 15.38 -10.91
N VAL A 481 66.66 15.35 -12.00
CA VAL A 481 65.32 15.95 -12.08
C VAL A 481 64.28 14.85 -12.29
N GLY A 482 63.24 14.86 -11.46
CA GLY A 482 62.11 13.94 -11.57
C GLY A 482 61.03 14.46 -12.52
N PRO A 483 60.00 13.65 -12.82
CA PRO A 483 58.88 14.07 -13.66
C PRO A 483 58.00 15.11 -12.93
N ASP A 484 58.20 15.31 -11.64
CA ASP A 484 57.61 16.39 -10.85
C ASP A 484 58.31 17.75 -11.02
N GLY A 485 59.38 17.81 -11.83
CA GLY A 485 60.14 19.02 -12.14
C GLY A 485 61.12 19.45 -11.04
N LYS A 486 61.19 18.74 -9.91
CA LYS A 486 62.08 19.08 -8.79
C LYS A 486 63.49 18.54 -9.03
N THR A 487 64.48 19.44 -9.02
CA THR A 487 65.91 19.08 -8.99
C THR A 487 66.30 18.60 -7.59
N ARG A 488 67.05 17.51 -7.51
CA ARG A 488 67.48 16.86 -6.28
C ARG A 488 68.98 16.62 -6.29
N ASN A 489 69.60 16.79 -5.14
CA ASN A 489 70.97 16.34 -4.89
C ASN A 489 70.90 14.95 -4.28
N LEU A 490 71.48 13.96 -4.94
CA LEU A 490 71.46 12.57 -4.52
C LEU A 490 72.72 12.24 -3.70
N GLY A 491 72.62 11.15 -2.93
CA GLY A 491 73.76 10.60 -2.20
C GLY A 491 74.93 10.25 -3.14
N LEU A 492 76.14 10.29 -2.59
CA LEU A 492 77.34 9.87 -3.33
C LEU A 492 77.33 8.36 -3.58
N ILE A 493 78.13 7.94 -4.57
CA ILE A 493 78.46 6.55 -4.88
C ILE A 493 79.97 6.42 -4.78
N GLN A 494 80.46 5.41 -4.08
CA GLN A 494 81.88 5.09 -4.00
C GLN A 494 82.14 3.68 -4.52
N VAL A 495 82.99 3.57 -5.53
CA VAL A 495 83.44 2.29 -6.08
C VAL A 495 84.94 2.11 -5.90
N GLN A 496 85.36 0.89 -5.56
CA GLN A 496 86.75 0.47 -5.52
C GLN A 496 87.11 -0.29 -6.80
N LEU A 497 88.20 0.08 -7.46
CA LEU A 497 88.63 -0.48 -8.75
C LEU A 497 89.20 -1.90 -8.67
#